data_AF-A0A0M8MZ63-F1
#
_entry.id   AF-A0A0M8MZ63-F1
#
_cell.length_a   1.000
_cell.length_b   1.000
_cell.length_c   1.000
_cell.angle_alpha   90.00
_cell.angle_beta   90.00
_cell.angle_gamma   90.00
#
_symmetry.space_group_name_H-M   'P 1'
#
loop_
_entity.id
_entity.type
_entity.pdbx_description
1 polymer ?
#
loop_
_entity_poly.entity_id
_entity_poly.type
_entity_poly.pdbx_seq_one_letter_code
_entity_poly.pdbx_strand_id
1 'polypeptide(L)'
;MLKRHIRTHTKPTKCPKEGCDAAGDFGKFIARHVWTDHTKWAEETNFPRIDGKCPHCGRSFKRKDFVTRHVREQHPADGEAKVRRKRGPKG
;
A
#
# COMPACT_ATOMS: atom_id res chain seq x y z
N MET A 1 16.47 -0.37 18.09
CA MET A 1 15.01 -0.10 18.17
C MET A 1 14.20 -1.38 17.92
N LEU A 2 14.04 -2.22 18.95
CA LEU A 2 13.41 -3.54 18.86
C LEU A 2 11.87 -3.48 18.77
N LYS A 3 11.22 -2.53 19.46
CA LYS A 3 9.76 -2.42 19.58
C LYS A 3 9.00 -2.35 18.24
N ARG A 4 9.59 -1.76 17.19
CA ARG A 4 8.96 -1.68 15.85
C ARG A 4 9.07 -2.99 15.07
N HIS A 5 10.11 -3.80 15.32
CA HIS A 5 10.33 -5.07 14.64
C HIS A 5 9.40 -6.18 15.15
N ILE A 6 9.04 -6.17 16.43
CA ILE A 6 8.15 -7.19 17.03
C ILE A 6 6.74 -7.13 16.39
N ARG A 7 6.26 -5.94 16.00
CA ARG A 7 4.97 -5.76 15.29
C ARG A 7 4.86 -6.54 13.99
N THR A 8 5.99 -6.82 13.33
CA THR A 8 6.04 -7.63 12.10
C THR A 8 5.71 -9.10 12.37
N HIS A 9 5.97 -9.59 13.59
CA HIS A 9 5.63 -10.95 14.02
C HIS A 9 4.18 -11.03 14.54
N THR A 10 3.69 -9.99 15.22
CA THR A 10 2.35 -10.00 15.84
C THR A 10 1.20 -9.71 14.87
N LYS A 11 1.45 -9.02 13.73
CA LYS A 11 0.44 -8.63 12.73
C LYS A 11 -0.90 -8.20 13.36
N PRO A 12 -0.90 -7.11 14.15
CA PRO A 12 -2.03 -6.77 15.01
C PRO A 12 -3.31 -6.37 14.26
N THR A 13 -3.21 -6.01 12.97
CA THR A 13 -4.37 -5.56 12.20
C THR A 13 -4.94 -6.73 11.42
N LYS A 14 -6.06 -7.29 11.89
CA LYS A 14 -6.81 -8.34 11.17
C LYS A 14 -7.67 -7.75 10.05
N CYS A 15 -8.03 -8.58 9.08
CA CYS A 15 -9.01 -8.22 8.07
C CYS A 15 -10.37 -7.97 8.73
N PRO A 16 -11.06 -6.87 8.40
CA PRO A 16 -12.40 -6.57 8.91
C PRO A 16 -13.51 -7.45 8.32
N LYS A 17 -13.23 -8.24 7.27
CA LYS A 17 -14.21 -9.16 6.70
C LYS A 17 -14.35 -10.41 7.56
N GLU A 18 -15.58 -10.74 7.93
CA GLU A 18 -15.88 -11.98 8.67
C GLU A 18 -15.50 -13.22 7.83
N GLY A 19 -14.84 -14.18 8.49
CA GLY A 19 -14.33 -15.39 7.82
C GLY A 19 -13.00 -15.20 7.06
N CYS A 20 -12.27 -14.10 7.29
CA CYS A 20 -10.93 -13.90 6.74
C CYS A 20 -9.85 -13.82 7.82
N ASP A 21 -8.92 -14.77 7.82
CA ASP A 21 -7.77 -14.84 8.74
C ASP A 21 -6.56 -13.99 8.32
N ALA A 22 -6.69 -13.21 7.24
CA ALA A 22 -5.59 -12.35 6.80
C ALA A 22 -5.31 -11.26 7.84
N ALA A 23 -4.05 -11.18 8.26
CA ALA A 23 -3.57 -10.17 9.21
C ALA A 23 -2.33 -9.46 8.66
N GLY A 24 -2.22 -8.18 8.99
CA GLY A 24 -1.16 -7.27 8.55
C GLY A 24 -0.53 -6.53 9.70
N ASP A 25 0.69 -6.06 9.47
CA ASP A 25 1.44 -5.18 10.36
C ASP A 25 0.95 -3.72 10.31
N PHE A 26 0.26 -3.34 9.22
CA PHE A 26 -0.27 -2.00 8.98
C PHE A 26 -1.63 -2.01 8.23
N GLY A 27 -2.47 -1.00 8.48
CA GLY A 27 -3.77 -0.84 7.81
C GLY A 27 -3.71 -0.77 6.27
N LYS A 28 -2.62 -0.21 5.71
CA LYS A 28 -2.41 -0.19 4.25
C LYS A 28 -2.21 -1.58 3.62
N PHE A 29 -1.73 -2.55 4.40
CA PHE A 29 -1.57 -3.91 3.94
C PHE A 29 -2.94 -4.60 3.84
N ILE A 30 -3.74 -4.49 4.90
CA ILE A 30 -5.10 -5.03 4.96
C ILE A 30 -5.98 -4.41 3.90
N ALA A 31 -5.94 -3.09 3.73
CA ALA A 31 -6.70 -2.43 2.69
C ALA A 31 -6.35 -2.91 1.27
N ARG A 32 -5.06 -3.18 0.99
CA ARG A 32 -4.69 -3.80 -0.29
C ARG A 32 -5.25 -5.21 -0.42
N HIS A 33 -5.13 -6.03 0.61
CA HIS A 33 -5.66 -7.40 0.64
C HIS A 33 -7.18 -7.40 0.41
N VAL A 34 -7.92 -6.52 1.08
CA VAL A 34 -9.36 -6.33 0.90
C VAL A 34 -9.69 -6.06 -0.58
N TRP A 35 -8.98 -5.15 -1.23
CA TRP A 35 -9.23 -4.80 -2.63
C TRP A 35 -8.73 -5.84 -3.66
N THR A 36 -7.98 -6.86 -3.25
CA THR A 36 -7.54 -7.97 -4.13
C THR A 36 -8.34 -9.24 -3.94
N ASP A 37 -8.64 -9.59 -2.70
CA ASP A 37 -9.28 -10.86 -2.32
C ASP A 37 -10.76 -10.69 -1.97
N HIS A 38 -11.18 -9.46 -1.66
CA HIS A 38 -12.54 -9.13 -1.21
C HIS A 38 -13.11 -7.93 -1.96
N THR A 39 -12.82 -7.79 -3.26
CA THR A 39 -13.23 -6.62 -4.06
C THR A 39 -14.73 -6.33 -3.98
N LYS A 40 -15.60 -7.33 -4.14
CA LYS A 40 -17.06 -7.16 -4.06
C LYS A 40 -17.48 -6.61 -2.69
N TRP A 41 -16.98 -7.24 -1.62
CA TRP A 41 -17.22 -6.79 -0.25
C TRP A 41 -16.68 -5.38 0.01
N ALA A 42 -15.52 -5.04 -0.56
CA ALA A 42 -14.92 -3.72 -0.45
C ALA A 42 -15.76 -2.63 -1.14
N GLU A 43 -16.36 -2.96 -2.29
CA GLU A 43 -17.27 -2.09 -3.02
C GLU A 43 -18.57 -1.88 -2.24
N GLU A 44 -19.16 -2.96 -1.71
CA GLU A 44 -20.39 -2.93 -0.91
C GLU A 44 -20.23 -2.14 0.39
N THR A 45 -19.08 -2.27 1.06
CA THR A 45 -18.80 -1.60 2.35
C THR A 45 -18.14 -0.23 2.18
N ASN A 46 -17.96 0.25 0.95
CA ASN A 46 -17.23 1.47 0.63
C ASN A 46 -15.85 1.54 1.31
N PHE A 47 -15.13 0.42 1.34
CA PHE A 47 -13.86 0.32 2.04
C PHE A 47 -12.81 1.25 1.39
N PRO A 48 -11.99 1.99 2.16
CA PRO A 48 -11.08 2.99 1.59
C PRO A 48 -10.10 2.36 0.59
N ARG A 49 -10.14 2.85 -0.66
CA ARG A 49 -9.24 2.43 -1.73
C ARG A 49 -7.92 3.19 -1.60
N ILE A 50 -6.80 2.45 -1.63
CA ILE A 50 -5.44 3.01 -1.61
C ILE A 50 -4.88 3.06 -3.03
N ASP A 51 -5.75 3.22 -4.03
CA ASP A 51 -5.28 3.50 -5.37
C ASP A 51 -4.51 4.83 -5.38
N GLY A 52 -3.57 4.92 -6.30
CA GLY A 52 -2.81 6.14 -6.51
C GLY A 52 -3.15 6.67 -7.90
N LYS A 53 -3.60 7.91 -7.98
CA LYS A 53 -3.76 8.63 -9.25
C LYS A 53 -2.53 9.50 -9.51
N CYS A 54 -2.05 9.51 -10.75
CA CYS A 54 -1.00 10.43 -11.17
C CYS A 54 -1.54 11.87 -11.21
N PRO A 55 -0.87 12.84 -10.56
CA PRO A 55 -1.31 14.24 -10.58
C PRO A 55 -1.06 14.93 -11.93
N HIS A 56 -0.13 14.43 -12.74
CA HIS A 56 0.24 15.07 -14.02
C HIS A 56 -0.61 14.60 -15.20
N CYS A 57 -0.95 13.31 -15.27
CA CYS A 57 -1.71 12.74 -16.39
C CYS A 57 -3.04 12.08 -15.98
N GLY A 58 -3.38 12.08 -14.69
CA GLY A 58 -4.62 11.49 -14.20
C GLY A 58 -4.70 9.96 -14.27
N ARG A 59 -3.63 9.25 -14.66
CA ARG A 59 -3.62 7.79 -14.78
C ARG A 59 -3.77 7.12 -13.40
N SER A 60 -4.68 6.17 -13.30
CA SER A 60 -4.96 5.43 -12.06
C SER A 60 -4.09 4.19 -11.93
N PHE A 61 -3.48 4.00 -10.77
CA PHE A 61 -2.60 2.87 -10.46
C PHE A 61 -3.09 2.13 -9.23
N LYS A 62 -2.85 0.82 -9.21
CA LYS A 62 -3.20 -0.03 -8.06
C LYS A 62 -2.51 0.37 -6.75
N ARG A 63 -1.39 1.13 -6.80
CA ARG A 63 -0.64 1.60 -5.62
C ARG A 63 0.06 2.92 -5.87
N LYS A 64 0.21 3.72 -4.81
CA LYS A 64 1.04 4.95 -4.81
C LYS A 64 2.50 4.73 -5.20
N ASP A 65 3.10 3.58 -4.86
CA ASP A 65 4.48 3.26 -5.28
C ASP A 65 4.62 3.20 -6.81
N PHE A 66 3.60 2.69 -7.51
CA PHE A 66 3.58 2.68 -8.97
C PHE A 66 3.37 4.08 -9.54
N VAL A 67 2.56 4.92 -8.89
CA VAL A 67 2.44 6.34 -9.26
C VAL A 67 3.78 7.03 -9.14
N THR A 68 4.49 6.88 -8.02
CA THR A 68 5.79 7.50 -7.81
C THR A 68 6.79 7.08 -8.89
N ARG A 69 6.84 5.78 -9.22
CA ARG A 69 7.68 5.30 -10.31
C ARG A 69 7.24 5.87 -11.66
N HIS A 70 5.95 5.82 -11.96
CA HIS A 70 5.38 6.35 -13.20
C HIS A 70 5.68 7.84 -13.38
N VAL A 71 5.47 8.66 -12.35
CA VAL A 71 5.80 10.08 -12.37
C VAL A 71 7.30 10.26 -12.63
N ARG A 72 8.17 9.51 -11.97
CA ARG A 72 9.62 9.60 -12.22
C ARG A 72 10.03 9.23 -13.65
N GLU A 73 9.39 8.23 -14.26
CA GLU A 73 9.75 7.72 -15.58
C GLU A 73 9.07 8.48 -16.73
N GLN A 74 7.86 8.99 -16.52
CA GLN A 74 7.01 9.57 -17.56
C GLN A 74 6.75 11.07 -17.38
N HIS A 75 7.00 11.59 -16.17
CA HIS A 75 6.90 13.01 -15.82
C HIS A 75 8.16 13.44 -15.04
N PRO A 76 9.36 13.32 -15.63
CA PRO A 76 10.57 13.81 -14.98
C PRO A 76 10.47 15.33 -14.84
N ALA A 77 10.01 15.80 -13.68
CA ALA A 77 10.16 17.19 -13.28
C ALA A 77 11.55 17.36 -12.69
N ASP A 78 12.30 18.33 -13.20
CA ASP A 78 13.59 18.75 -12.70
C ASP A 78 13.53 19.00 -11.17
N GLY A 79 13.97 18.03 -10.36
CA GLY A 79 14.44 18.32 -9.00
C GLY A 79 13.77 17.68 -7.78
N GLU A 80 12.83 16.73 -7.88
CA GLU A 80 12.35 16.00 -6.67
C GLU A 80 12.63 14.49 -6.70
N ALA A 81 13.92 14.14 -6.73
CA ALA A 81 14.38 12.80 -6.41
C ALA A 81 14.23 12.53 -4.90
N LYS A 82 13.03 12.13 -4.45
CA LYS A 82 12.86 11.62 -3.09
C LYS A 82 13.71 10.35 -2.92
N VAL A 83 14.81 10.52 -2.19
CA VAL A 83 15.81 9.52 -1.82
C VAL A 83 15.15 8.16 -1.57
N ARG A 84 15.49 7.18 -2.42
CA ARG A 84 15.19 5.77 -2.16
C ARG A 84 15.91 5.39 -0.86
N ARG A 85 15.22 5.39 0.27
CA ARG A 85 15.72 4.73 1.48
C ARG A 85 15.82 3.23 1.15
N LYS A 86 17.04 2.78 0.86
CA LYS A 86 17.36 1.35 0.67
C LYS A 86 16.89 0.62 1.93
N ARG A 87 15.90 -0.27 1.80
CA ARG A 87 15.67 -1.27 2.86
C ARG A 87 16.87 -2.20 2.80
N GLY A 88 17.64 -2.20 3.88
CA GLY A 88 18.77 -3.10 4.07
C GLY A 88 18.34 -4.57 3.97
N PRO A 89 19.32 -5.48 3.83
CA PRO A 89 19.08 -6.89 3.55
C PRO A 89 18.15 -7.50 4.59
N LYS A 90 17.19 -8.30 4.12
CA LYS A 90 16.53 -9.28 4.99
C LYS A 90 17.59 -10.33 5.28
N GLY A 91 18.06 -10.37 6.53
CA GLY A 91 18.77 -11.52 7.05
C GLY A 91 17.87 -12.74 7.12
#